data_AF-A0A5J5KVS1-F1
#
_entry.id   AF-A0A5J5KVS1-F1
#
_cell.length_a   1.000
_cell.length_b   1.000
_cell.length_c   1.000
_cell.angle_alpha   90.00
_cell.angle_beta   90.00
_cell.angle_gamma   90.00
#
_symmetry.space_group_name_H-M   'P 1'
#
loop_
_entity.id
_entity.type
_entity.pdbx_description
1 polymer ?
#
loop_
_entity_poly.entity_id
_entity_poly.type
_entity_poly.pdbx_seq_one_letter_code
_entity_poly.pdbx_strand_id
1 'polypeptide(L)'
;MFRRNVAAAKITAGLAGMILAGVTLTAGVPVGSDPGPGEGPSTSTGESLEGMKILMTNDDSMQASRENNSDGLGLYEMRKALCEAGADVVIVAPWAVQSGRGTAVTNSGTMTPAEAPAIPEEYTNDCGGADAGGAVFGLCLEDGPCTAESASATPSDTVKFSMRGGLENLVGWSEGPDLVVTGPNSGLNLASSVTDSGTIGAAVAALESHVPVVAFSTAGYNDNSGFPQENYAATSQWAVEFIEGLGSEGLLDQHEFAVSVNYPNISEGTPAG
;
A
#
# COMPACT_ATOMS: atom_id res chain seq x y z
N MET A 1 43.21 31.05 5.25
CA MET A 1 43.02 31.73 3.95
C MET A 1 43.95 31.07 2.94
N PHE A 2 43.54 29.95 2.33
CA PHE A 2 44.39 29.18 1.41
C PHE A 2 43.72 29.15 0.03
N ARG A 3 44.36 29.79 -0.95
CA ARG A 3 44.07 29.65 -2.39
C ARG A 3 44.81 28.42 -2.91
N ARG A 4 44.14 27.58 -3.71
CA ARG A 4 44.80 26.75 -4.72
C ARG A 4 43.98 26.73 -6.00
N ASN A 5 44.70 27.01 -7.09
CA ASN A 5 44.25 27.13 -8.46
C ASN A 5 43.75 25.78 -9.01
N VAL A 6 42.63 25.80 -9.73
CA VAL A 6 42.16 24.68 -10.54
C VAL A 6 42.79 24.81 -11.93
N ALA A 7 43.61 23.83 -12.32
CA ALA A 7 44.08 23.66 -13.68
C ALA A 7 43.08 22.80 -14.46
N ALA A 8 42.62 23.30 -15.61
CA ALA A 8 41.72 22.61 -16.51
C ALA A 8 42.45 21.48 -17.25
N ALA A 9 42.00 20.24 -17.06
CA ALA A 9 42.42 19.09 -17.86
C ALA A 9 41.58 19.01 -19.15
N LYS A 10 42.23 19.18 -20.29
CA LYS A 10 41.67 18.86 -21.62
C LYS A 10 41.74 17.34 -21.81
N ILE A 11 40.60 16.68 -21.97
CA ILE A 11 40.53 15.28 -22.39
C ILE A 11 40.15 15.26 -23.88
N THR A 12 41.06 14.73 -24.67
CA THR A 12 40.96 14.50 -26.11
C THR A 12 40.04 13.31 -26.39
N ALA A 13 39.00 13.50 -27.20
CA ALA A 13 38.12 12.45 -27.66
C ALA A 13 38.81 11.59 -28.72
N GLY A 14 39.05 10.31 -28.42
CA GLY A 14 39.45 9.29 -29.38
C GLY A 14 38.22 8.61 -29.95
N LEU A 15 37.98 8.77 -31.25
CA LEU A 15 36.91 8.10 -31.99
C LEU A 15 37.35 6.65 -32.29
N ALA A 16 36.81 5.67 -31.57
CA ALA A 16 36.92 4.26 -31.93
C ALA A 16 35.60 3.83 -32.59
N GLY A 17 35.65 3.60 -33.90
CA GLY A 17 34.53 3.08 -34.68
C GLY A 17 34.24 1.63 -34.29
N MET A 18 33.04 1.39 -33.75
CA MET A 18 32.49 0.06 -33.56
C MET A 18 31.51 -0.22 -34.71
N ILE A 19 31.89 -1.18 -35.57
CA ILE A 19 31.04 -1.73 -36.62
C ILE A 19 30.03 -2.65 -35.94
N LEU A 20 28.76 -2.24 -35.88
CA LEU A 20 27.66 -3.10 -35.44
C LEU A 20 27.10 -3.84 -36.67
N ALA A 21 27.47 -5.11 -36.82
CA ALA A 21 26.82 -6.03 -37.76
C ALA A 21 25.54 -6.56 -37.11
N GLY A 22 24.43 -6.50 -37.85
CA GLY A 22 23.08 -6.74 -37.33
C GLY A 22 22.69 -8.20 -37.16
N VAL A 23 21.63 -8.40 -36.38
CA VAL A 23 20.67 -9.51 -36.51
C VAL A 23 19.28 -8.94 -36.25
N THR A 24 18.48 -8.80 -37.30
CA THR A 24 17.03 -8.57 -37.22
C THR A 24 16.34 -9.91 -37.01
N LEU A 25 15.85 -10.17 -35.80
CA LEU A 25 14.95 -11.28 -35.51
C LEU A 25 13.52 -10.83 -35.79
N THR A 26 13.00 -11.13 -36.97
CA THR A 26 11.56 -11.07 -37.25
C THR A 26 10.91 -12.38 -36.79
N ALA A 27 10.47 -12.43 -35.54
CA ALA A 27 9.55 -13.47 -35.10
C ALA A 27 8.14 -13.10 -35.56
N GLY A 28 7.68 -13.71 -36.65
CA GLY A 28 6.28 -13.66 -37.06
C GLY A 28 5.43 -14.44 -36.05
N VAL A 29 4.56 -13.75 -35.33
CA VAL A 29 3.51 -14.38 -34.51
C VAL A 29 2.42 -14.87 -35.46
N PRO A 30 2.02 -16.15 -35.44
CA PRO A 30 0.83 -16.58 -36.15
C PRO A 30 -0.39 -15.95 -35.46
N VAL A 31 -1.22 -15.25 -36.23
CA VAL A 31 -2.55 -14.80 -35.80
C VAL A 31 -3.39 -16.06 -35.54
N GLY A 32 -3.53 -16.39 -34.26
CA GLY A 32 -4.47 -17.40 -33.78
C GLY A 32 -5.90 -16.92 -34.00
N SER A 33 -6.75 -17.84 -34.45
CA SER A 33 -8.17 -17.64 -34.67
C SER A 33 -8.91 -17.21 -33.40
N ASP A 34 -9.83 -16.25 -33.59
CA ASP A 34 -10.84 -15.73 -32.69
C ASP A 34 -11.36 -16.76 -31.65
N PRO A 35 -11.29 -16.50 -30.33
CA PRO A 35 -12.08 -17.27 -29.39
C PRO A 35 -13.55 -16.88 -29.58
N GLY A 36 -14.41 -17.89 -29.75
CA GLY A 36 -15.87 -17.70 -29.75
C GLY A 36 -16.35 -17.03 -28.46
N PRO A 37 -17.63 -16.60 -28.40
CA PRO A 37 -18.12 -15.78 -27.29
C PRO A 37 -17.89 -16.52 -25.97
N GLY A 38 -16.96 -15.97 -25.19
CA GLY A 38 -16.56 -16.52 -23.90
C GLY A 38 -17.74 -16.59 -22.97
N GLU A 39 -17.87 -17.74 -22.32
CA GLU A 39 -18.71 -17.93 -21.15
C GLU A 39 -18.44 -16.80 -20.13
N GLY A 40 -19.51 -16.31 -19.50
CA GLY A 40 -19.44 -15.24 -18.49
C GLY A 40 -18.49 -15.59 -17.34
N PRO A 41 -18.16 -14.61 -16.47
CA PRO A 41 -17.13 -14.77 -15.45
C PRO A 41 -17.37 -16.04 -14.64
N SER A 42 -16.46 -16.99 -14.81
CA SER A 42 -16.35 -18.18 -13.99
C SER A 42 -16.13 -17.72 -12.56
N THR A 43 -17.06 -18.05 -11.67
CA THR A 43 -16.91 -17.90 -10.22
C THR A 43 -15.81 -18.84 -9.75
N SER A 44 -14.54 -18.45 -9.91
CA SER A 44 -13.45 -19.03 -9.14
C SER A 44 -13.65 -18.55 -7.71
N THR A 45 -14.12 -19.43 -6.83
CA THR A 45 -14.11 -19.17 -5.40
C THR A 45 -12.66 -19.12 -4.97
N GLY A 46 -12.10 -17.91 -4.84
CA GLY A 46 -10.76 -17.71 -4.30
C GLY A 46 -10.68 -18.24 -2.86
N GLU A 47 -9.48 -18.26 -2.30
CA GLU A 47 -9.33 -18.65 -0.90
C GLU A 47 -10.01 -17.62 0.00
N SER A 48 -10.94 -18.07 0.84
CA SER A 48 -11.75 -17.23 1.71
C SER A 48 -10.89 -16.42 2.68
N LEU A 49 -11.23 -15.14 2.88
CA LEU A 49 -10.56 -14.28 3.87
C LEU A 49 -11.08 -14.46 5.31
N GLU A 50 -12.14 -15.25 5.50
CA GLU A 50 -12.73 -15.55 6.82
C GLU A 50 -11.68 -15.90 7.89
N GLY A 51 -11.58 -15.06 8.92
CA GLY A 51 -10.67 -15.23 10.06
C GLY A 51 -9.20 -14.90 9.78
N MET A 52 -8.84 -14.51 8.55
CA MET A 52 -7.48 -14.10 8.20
C MET A 52 -7.11 -12.82 8.95
N LYS A 53 -5.98 -12.82 9.65
CA LYS A 53 -5.48 -11.66 10.39
C LYS A 53 -4.74 -10.71 9.45
N ILE A 54 -5.32 -9.56 9.19
CA ILE A 54 -4.75 -8.57 8.27
C ILE A 54 -4.29 -7.34 9.03
N LEU A 55 -2.98 -7.07 9.00
CA LEU A 55 -2.45 -5.77 9.40
C LEU A 55 -2.59 -4.79 8.25
N MET A 56 -3.24 -3.67 8.51
CA MET A 56 -3.38 -2.57 7.57
C MET A 56 -2.57 -1.34 7.96
N THR A 57 -1.99 -0.67 6.96
CA THR A 57 -1.28 0.61 7.12
C THR A 57 -1.31 1.44 5.85
N ASN A 58 -0.83 2.69 5.86
CA ASN A 58 -0.70 3.55 4.68
C ASN A 58 0.36 4.64 4.88
N ASP A 59 0.46 5.58 3.94
CA ASP A 59 1.20 6.84 4.11
C ASP A 59 0.34 8.12 4.07
N ASP A 60 -0.99 7.98 3.99
CA ASP A 60 -1.94 9.10 4.03
C ASP A 60 -2.46 9.44 5.44
N SER A 61 -2.04 8.68 6.45
CA SER A 61 -2.51 8.73 7.85
C SER A 61 -3.79 7.94 8.15
N MET A 62 -4.10 7.82 9.44
CA MET A 62 -5.37 7.26 9.93
C MET A 62 -6.50 8.29 10.07
N GLN A 63 -6.25 9.58 9.83
CA GLN A 63 -7.16 10.65 10.29
C GLN A 63 -8.47 10.74 9.50
N ALA A 64 -8.43 10.49 8.17
CA ALA A 64 -9.57 10.63 7.24
C ALA A 64 -10.40 11.91 7.47
N SER A 65 -9.73 13.05 7.52
CA SER A 65 -10.30 14.33 7.96
C SER A 65 -10.35 15.41 6.87
N ARG A 66 -9.64 15.24 5.75
CA ARG A 66 -9.61 16.23 4.66
C ARG A 66 -10.82 16.11 3.77
N GLU A 67 -11.38 17.25 3.40
CA GLU A 67 -12.52 17.37 2.48
C GLU A 67 -12.27 16.75 1.10
N ASN A 68 -11.01 16.66 0.66
CA ASN A 68 -10.62 16.08 -0.63
C ASN A 68 -10.24 14.59 -0.54
N ASN A 69 -10.43 13.95 0.62
CA ASN A 69 -10.18 12.54 0.90
C ASN A 69 -8.72 12.08 0.71
N SER A 70 -7.76 13.00 0.76
CA SER A 70 -6.34 12.70 0.54
C SER A 70 -5.59 12.31 1.82
N ASP A 71 -6.27 11.99 2.92
CA ASP A 71 -5.67 11.72 4.23
C ASP A 71 -6.24 10.48 4.92
N GLY A 72 -6.33 9.37 4.20
CA GLY A 72 -6.58 8.06 4.81
C GLY A 72 -8.01 7.54 4.69
N LEU A 73 -8.92 8.22 3.99
CA LEU A 73 -10.25 7.68 3.72
C LEU A 73 -10.19 6.29 3.06
N GLY A 74 -9.26 6.09 2.13
CA GLY A 74 -9.06 4.79 1.47
C GLY A 74 -8.75 3.64 2.44
N LEU A 75 -8.09 3.93 3.56
CA LEU A 75 -7.79 2.93 4.59
C LEU A 75 -9.07 2.34 5.19
N TYR A 76 -10.08 3.18 5.40
CA TYR A 76 -11.37 2.77 5.94
C TYR A 76 -12.24 2.04 4.92
N GLU A 77 -12.23 2.46 3.65
CA GLU A 77 -12.91 1.72 2.57
C GLU A 77 -12.34 0.31 2.37
N MET A 78 -11.01 0.17 2.45
CA MET A 78 -10.36 -1.14 2.32
C MET A 78 -10.59 -2.02 3.55
N ARG A 79 -10.49 -1.46 4.75
CA ARG A 79 -10.86 -2.14 5.99
C ARG A 79 -12.29 -2.67 5.92
N LYS A 80 -13.25 -1.84 5.53
CA LYS A 80 -14.65 -2.23 5.37
C LYS A 80 -14.81 -3.42 4.43
N ALA A 81 -14.23 -3.35 3.24
CA ALA A 81 -14.31 -4.44 2.26
C ALA A 81 -13.69 -5.75 2.77
N LEU A 82 -12.52 -5.68 3.43
CA LEU A 82 -11.85 -6.86 3.99
C LEU A 82 -12.65 -7.47 5.15
N CYS A 83 -13.21 -6.65 6.05
CA CYS A 83 -14.06 -7.12 7.14
C CYS A 83 -15.40 -7.69 6.64
N GLU A 84 -16.00 -7.10 5.62
CA GLU A 84 -17.20 -7.65 4.96
C GLU A 84 -16.92 -9.04 4.33
N ALA A 85 -15.67 -9.30 3.93
CA ALA A 85 -15.19 -10.61 3.47
C ALA A 85 -14.78 -11.57 4.61
N GLY A 86 -14.96 -11.18 5.88
CA GLY A 86 -14.73 -12.01 7.05
C GLY A 86 -13.33 -11.92 7.66
N ALA A 87 -12.44 -11.05 7.16
CA ALA A 87 -11.11 -10.89 7.72
C ALA A 87 -11.12 -10.23 9.11
N ASP A 88 -10.15 -10.60 9.96
CA ASP A 88 -9.86 -9.92 11.22
C ASP A 88 -8.85 -8.80 10.94
N VAL A 89 -9.32 -7.56 10.80
CA VAL A 89 -8.51 -6.42 10.34
C VAL A 89 -8.09 -5.53 11.51
N VAL A 90 -6.80 -5.20 11.57
CA VAL A 90 -6.26 -4.21 12.51
C VAL A 90 -5.48 -3.15 11.76
N ILE A 91 -5.79 -1.88 12.00
CA ILE A 91 -5.05 -0.76 11.43
C ILE A 91 -4.01 -0.28 12.44
N VAL A 92 -2.75 -0.22 11.99
CA VAL A 92 -1.69 0.57 12.63
C VAL A 92 -1.08 1.46 11.56
N ALA A 93 -1.39 2.75 11.59
CA ALA A 93 -1.04 3.69 10.53
C ALA A 93 -0.37 4.96 11.08
N PRO A 94 0.28 5.77 10.22
CA PRO A 94 0.85 7.03 10.64
C PRO A 94 -0.19 7.95 11.30
N TRP A 95 0.22 8.66 12.35
CA TRP A 95 -0.61 9.66 13.02
C TRP A 95 -0.97 10.85 12.10
N ALA A 96 -0.09 11.19 11.16
CA ALA A 96 -0.28 12.25 10.16
C ALA A 96 0.27 11.81 8.80
N VAL A 97 0.00 12.57 7.74
CA VAL A 97 0.43 12.24 6.36
C VAL A 97 1.94 12.08 6.28
N GLN A 98 2.40 11.02 5.61
CA GLN A 98 3.79 10.61 5.44
C GLN A 98 4.15 10.26 3.98
N SER A 99 3.47 10.86 3.00
CA SER A 99 3.85 10.73 1.59
C SER A 99 5.32 11.09 1.37
N GLY A 100 6.02 10.32 0.53
CA GLY A 100 7.41 10.60 0.14
C GLY A 100 8.48 10.09 1.11
N ARG A 101 8.14 9.19 2.04
CA ARG A 101 9.09 8.67 3.04
C ARG A 101 9.92 7.47 2.59
N GLY A 102 9.59 6.86 1.45
CA GLY A 102 10.22 5.62 1.00
C GLY A 102 10.29 4.60 2.14
N THR A 103 11.46 3.99 2.32
CA THR A 103 11.74 3.01 3.39
C THR A 103 12.33 3.63 4.66
N ALA A 104 12.07 4.91 4.95
CA ALA A 104 12.64 5.57 6.13
C ALA A 104 12.21 4.87 7.43
N VAL A 105 13.13 4.72 8.38
CA VAL A 105 12.88 4.08 9.70
C VAL A 105 13.43 4.98 10.80
N THR A 106 12.68 5.10 11.89
CA THR A 106 13.04 5.86 13.07
C THR A 106 13.78 4.96 14.07
N ASN A 107 15.05 5.28 14.36
CA ASN A 107 15.92 4.48 15.24
C ASN A 107 16.16 5.11 16.63
N SER A 108 15.48 6.20 16.95
CA SER A 108 15.63 6.91 18.22
C SER A 108 14.33 7.58 18.64
N GLY A 109 14.11 7.72 19.94
CA GLY A 109 12.87 8.25 20.49
C GLY A 109 11.88 7.15 20.86
N THR A 110 10.67 7.56 21.22
CA THR A 110 9.57 6.68 21.63
C THR A 110 8.50 6.70 20.55
N MET A 111 7.97 5.53 20.20
CA MET A 111 6.76 5.41 19.38
C MET A 111 5.59 5.12 20.31
N THR A 112 4.56 5.97 20.27
CA THR A 112 3.37 5.83 21.09
C THR A 112 2.18 5.52 20.18
N PRO A 113 1.53 4.35 20.34
CA PRO A 113 0.25 4.09 19.69
C PRO A 113 -0.84 4.88 20.41
N ALA A 114 -1.71 5.52 19.64
CA ALA A 114 -2.93 6.13 20.14
C ALA A 114 -4.10 5.55 19.34
N GLU A 115 -5.19 5.21 20.03
CA GLU A 115 -6.44 4.88 19.36
C GLU A 115 -6.88 6.06 18.48
N ALA A 116 -7.53 5.76 17.36
CA ALA A 116 -8.11 6.78 16.51
C ALA A 116 -9.05 7.68 17.36
N PRO A 117 -8.85 9.01 17.37
CA PRO A 117 -9.68 9.90 18.16
C PRO A 117 -11.16 9.84 17.74
N ALA A 118 -11.41 9.53 16.46
CA ALA A 118 -12.69 9.10 15.95
C ALA A 118 -12.48 8.28 14.67
N ILE A 119 -13.08 7.08 14.62
CA ILE A 119 -13.34 6.40 13.35
C ILE A 119 -14.51 7.16 12.68
N PRO A 120 -14.47 7.47 11.37
CA PRO A 120 -15.59 8.16 10.74
C PRO A 120 -16.88 7.34 10.91
N GLU A 121 -18.01 8.01 11.13
CA GLU A 121 -19.27 7.38 11.56
C GLU A 121 -19.71 6.21 10.68
N GLU A 122 -19.51 6.33 9.36
CA GLU A 122 -19.80 5.29 8.37
C GLU A 122 -19.05 3.97 8.62
N TYR A 123 -17.84 4.02 9.19
CA TYR A 123 -16.96 2.86 9.39
C TYR A 123 -16.92 2.40 10.85
N THR A 124 -17.78 2.92 11.72
CA THR A 124 -17.73 2.56 13.16
C THR A 124 -18.08 1.08 13.40
N ASN A 125 -18.92 0.49 12.53
CA ASN A 125 -19.43 -0.88 12.70
C ASN A 125 -19.04 -1.83 11.56
N ASP A 126 -18.20 -1.40 10.63
CA ASP A 126 -17.81 -2.17 9.44
C ASP A 126 -17.07 -3.49 9.79
N CYS A 127 -16.33 -3.51 10.89
CA CYS A 127 -15.59 -4.66 11.40
C CYS A 127 -16.14 -5.21 12.72
N GLY A 128 -17.42 -4.98 13.03
CA GLY A 128 -18.01 -5.41 14.31
C GLY A 128 -18.02 -6.94 14.53
N GLY A 129 -17.82 -7.73 13.46
CA GLY A 129 -17.71 -9.19 13.54
C GLY A 129 -16.28 -9.73 13.71
N ALA A 130 -15.26 -8.88 13.60
CA ALA A 130 -13.85 -9.28 13.70
C ALA A 130 -13.43 -9.49 15.17
N ASP A 131 -12.57 -10.47 15.44
CA ASP A 131 -12.11 -10.80 16.80
C ASP A 131 -11.33 -9.65 17.45
N ALA A 132 -10.50 -8.94 16.69
CA ALA A 132 -9.81 -7.74 17.15
C ALA A 132 -10.72 -6.49 17.17
N GLY A 133 -12.00 -6.64 16.82
CA GLY A 133 -13.01 -5.58 16.83
C GLY A 133 -12.79 -4.48 15.81
N GLY A 134 -11.93 -4.71 14.81
CA GLY A 134 -11.50 -3.64 13.91
C GLY A 134 -10.77 -2.54 14.67
N ALA A 135 -9.72 -2.85 15.41
CA ALA A 135 -8.98 -1.80 16.13
C ALA A 135 -8.24 -0.87 15.15
N VAL A 136 -8.18 0.42 15.48
CA VAL A 136 -7.51 1.45 14.67
C VAL A 136 -6.58 2.27 15.55
N PHE A 137 -5.30 2.23 15.23
CA PHE A 137 -4.25 2.96 15.93
C PHE A 137 -3.47 3.88 15.00
N GLY A 138 -3.23 5.11 15.46
CA GLY A 138 -2.25 6.02 14.89
C GLY A 138 -0.94 5.98 15.69
N LEU A 139 0.20 5.99 15.00
CA LEU A 139 1.51 5.94 15.64
C LEU A 139 2.23 7.29 15.56
N CYS A 140 2.52 7.89 16.71
CA CYS A 140 3.28 9.14 16.83
C CYS A 140 4.65 8.92 17.50
N LEU A 141 5.55 9.89 17.34
CA LEU A 141 6.93 9.90 17.84
C LEU A 141 7.06 10.83 19.06
N GLU A 142 6.28 10.58 20.10
CA GLU A 142 6.26 11.37 21.34
C GLU A 142 6.36 10.47 22.58
N ASP A 143 6.93 11.01 23.65
CA ASP A 143 6.90 10.41 24.99
C ASP A 143 5.64 10.89 25.73
N GLY A 144 4.50 10.27 25.41
CA GLY A 144 3.19 10.64 25.93
C GLY A 144 2.07 10.55 24.88
N PRO A 145 0.84 10.98 25.22
CA PRO A 145 -0.30 10.94 24.30
C PRO A 145 -0.02 11.74 23.03
N CYS A 146 -0.44 11.20 21.89
CA CYS A 146 -0.38 11.92 20.62
C CYS A 146 -1.29 13.16 20.64
N THR A 147 -0.80 14.28 20.13
CA THR A 147 -1.51 15.55 19.94
C THR A 147 -1.54 15.92 18.46
N ALA A 148 -2.26 16.98 18.10
CA ALA A 148 -2.31 17.45 16.72
C ALA A 148 -0.94 17.84 16.15
N GLU A 149 0.02 18.20 17.02
CA GLU A 149 1.38 18.63 16.67
C GLU A 149 2.41 17.51 16.71
N SER A 150 2.04 16.31 17.21
CA SER A 150 2.97 15.20 17.35
C SER A 150 3.57 14.82 16.01
N ALA A 151 4.89 14.62 16.00
CA ALA A 151 5.54 14.03 14.84
C ALA A 151 5.00 12.61 14.64
N SER A 152 4.76 12.22 13.39
CA SER A 152 4.20 10.91 13.08
C SER A 152 5.30 9.92 12.72
N ALA A 153 5.10 8.66 13.10
CA ALA A 153 5.93 7.56 12.65
C ALA A 153 5.79 7.39 11.13
N THR A 154 6.81 6.80 10.50
CA THR A 154 6.76 6.47 9.06
C THR A 154 5.89 5.22 8.81
N PRO A 155 5.48 4.96 7.56
CA PRO A 155 4.79 3.71 7.20
C PRO A 155 5.64 2.46 7.41
N SER A 156 6.97 2.56 7.29
CA SER A 156 7.85 1.43 7.64
C SER A 156 7.91 1.20 9.15
N ASP A 157 7.85 2.29 9.94
CA ASP A 157 7.82 2.21 11.40
C ASP A 157 6.54 1.55 11.91
N THR A 158 5.37 1.82 11.31
CA THR A 158 4.10 1.22 11.74
C THR A 158 4.11 -0.30 11.56
N VAL A 159 4.63 -0.80 10.45
CA VAL A 159 4.81 -2.25 10.24
C VAL A 159 5.82 -2.82 11.23
N LYS A 160 7.00 -2.20 11.36
CA LYS A 160 8.05 -2.70 12.28
C LYS A 160 7.62 -2.68 13.74
N PHE A 161 6.88 -1.65 14.17
CA PHE A 161 6.28 -1.58 15.49
C PHE A 161 5.30 -2.74 15.70
N SER A 162 4.40 -2.94 14.75
CA SER A 162 3.38 -3.99 14.79
C SER A 162 4.00 -5.38 14.94
N MET A 163 5.03 -5.68 14.15
CA MET A 163 5.72 -6.98 14.18
C MET A 163 6.63 -7.18 15.40
N ARG A 164 7.06 -6.11 16.07
CA ARG A 164 7.94 -6.17 17.26
C ARG A 164 7.15 -6.16 18.57
N GLY A 165 6.05 -6.90 18.60
CA GLY A 165 5.17 -7.04 19.76
C GLY A 165 4.08 -5.95 19.85
N GLY A 166 3.99 -5.03 18.90
CA GLY A 166 2.91 -4.05 18.86
C GLY A 166 1.53 -4.73 18.77
N LEU A 167 1.37 -5.66 17.84
CA LEU A 167 0.10 -6.38 17.65
C LEU A 167 -0.26 -7.29 18.84
N GLU A 168 0.72 -7.98 19.42
CA GLU A 168 0.51 -8.76 20.64
C GLU A 168 -0.02 -7.88 21.78
N ASN A 169 0.61 -6.72 22.02
CA ASN A 169 0.22 -5.83 23.11
C ASN A 169 -1.10 -5.09 22.86
N LEU A 170 -1.40 -4.74 21.61
CA LEU A 170 -2.59 -3.96 21.27
C LEU A 170 -3.85 -4.82 21.13
N VAL A 171 -3.74 -5.99 20.50
CA VAL A 171 -4.89 -6.82 20.10
C VAL A 171 -4.73 -8.31 20.39
N GLY A 172 -3.61 -8.74 21.00
CA GLY A 172 -3.40 -10.13 21.37
C GLY A 172 -2.97 -11.07 20.24
N TRP A 173 -2.57 -10.54 19.08
CA TRP A 173 -2.06 -11.35 17.96
C TRP A 173 -0.59 -11.76 18.22
N SER A 174 -0.38 -12.82 19.01
CA SER A 174 0.96 -13.30 19.39
C SER A 174 1.80 -13.83 18.22
N GLU A 175 1.16 -14.44 17.22
CA GLU A 175 1.83 -14.96 16.02
C GLU A 175 1.98 -13.89 14.91
N GLY A 176 1.53 -12.66 15.16
CA GLY A 176 1.46 -11.61 14.15
C GLY A 176 0.28 -11.76 13.19
N PRO A 177 0.27 -10.99 12.09
CA PRO A 177 -0.75 -11.07 11.03
C PRO A 177 -0.38 -12.13 9.99
N ASP A 178 -1.39 -12.68 9.32
CA ASP A 178 -1.23 -13.57 8.18
C ASP A 178 -0.86 -12.80 6.91
N LEU A 179 -1.33 -11.54 6.80
CA LEU A 179 -1.12 -10.68 5.64
C LEU A 179 -0.93 -9.21 6.07
N VAL A 180 -0.06 -8.49 5.35
CA VAL A 180 -0.06 -7.02 5.38
C VAL A 180 -0.75 -6.48 4.14
N VAL A 181 -1.65 -5.51 4.33
CA VAL A 181 -2.22 -4.70 3.25
C VAL A 181 -1.82 -3.25 3.47
N THR A 182 -1.18 -2.63 2.49
CA THR A 182 -0.80 -1.21 2.59
C THR A 182 -1.51 -0.35 1.53
N GLY A 183 -2.09 0.75 1.98
CA GLY A 183 -2.98 1.60 1.19
C GLY A 183 -4.46 1.22 1.33
N PRO A 184 -5.30 1.57 0.35
CA PRO A 184 -4.95 2.25 -0.90
C PRO A 184 -4.35 3.63 -0.67
N ASN A 185 -3.26 3.91 -1.38
CA ASN A 185 -2.67 5.23 -1.42
C ASN A 185 -3.55 6.22 -2.21
N SER A 186 -3.60 7.47 -1.74
CA SER A 186 -4.14 8.64 -2.44
C SER A 186 -3.20 9.03 -3.57
N GLY A 187 -3.25 8.30 -4.68
CA GLY A 187 -2.43 8.52 -5.87
C GLY A 187 -1.65 7.29 -6.28
N LEU A 188 -1.25 7.27 -7.55
CA LEU A 188 -0.60 6.10 -8.15
C LEU A 188 0.90 6.05 -7.82
N ASN A 189 1.40 4.85 -7.52
CA ASN A 189 2.80 4.54 -7.34
C ASN A 189 3.33 3.87 -8.61
N LEU A 190 3.77 4.69 -9.58
CA LEU A 190 4.18 4.25 -10.92
C LEU A 190 5.64 4.64 -11.20
N ALA A 191 6.37 3.75 -11.86
CA ALA A 191 7.73 3.97 -12.34
C ALA A 191 8.64 4.53 -11.22
N SER A 192 9.18 5.74 -11.37
CA SER A 192 10.14 6.31 -10.43
C SER A 192 9.54 6.70 -9.07
N SER A 193 8.22 6.92 -8.96
CA SER A 193 7.62 7.30 -7.67
C SER A 193 7.60 6.15 -6.67
N VAL A 194 7.77 4.91 -7.14
CA VAL A 194 7.83 3.70 -6.30
C VAL A 194 8.92 3.81 -5.23
N THR A 195 10.08 4.40 -5.54
CA THR A 195 11.21 4.51 -4.59
C THR A 195 10.95 5.49 -3.46
N ASP A 196 10.14 6.53 -3.71
CA ASP A 196 9.83 7.57 -2.73
C ASP A 196 8.55 7.24 -1.94
N SER A 197 7.78 6.25 -2.38
CA SER A 197 6.48 5.90 -1.83
C SER A 197 6.57 5.34 -0.41
N GLY A 198 5.82 5.95 0.52
CA GLY A 198 5.68 5.43 1.87
C GLY A 198 4.84 4.15 1.90
N THR A 199 3.78 4.08 1.10
CA THR A 199 2.99 2.85 0.87
C THR A 199 3.89 1.68 0.44
N ILE A 200 4.79 1.88 -0.54
CA ILE A 200 5.74 0.83 -0.94
C ILE A 200 6.77 0.55 0.15
N GLY A 201 7.21 1.58 0.89
CA GLY A 201 8.12 1.40 2.03
C GLY A 201 7.54 0.49 3.11
N ALA A 202 6.25 0.63 3.43
CA ALA A 202 5.56 -0.29 4.33
C ALA A 202 5.56 -1.73 3.79
N ALA A 203 5.34 -1.91 2.49
CA ALA A 203 5.43 -3.25 1.87
C ALA A 203 6.82 -3.86 2.00
N VAL A 204 7.88 -3.08 1.78
CA VAL A 204 9.27 -3.55 1.99
C VAL A 204 9.49 -3.95 3.46
N ALA A 205 8.98 -3.16 4.42
CA ALA A 205 9.09 -3.50 5.84
C ALA A 205 8.36 -4.80 6.23
N ALA A 206 7.26 -5.13 5.54
CA ALA A 206 6.53 -6.39 5.73
C ALA A 206 7.34 -7.58 5.20
N LEU A 207 7.94 -7.47 4.00
CA LEU A 207 8.83 -8.49 3.45
C LEU A 207 10.04 -8.76 4.34
N GLU A 208 10.65 -7.70 4.88
CA GLU A 208 11.74 -7.82 5.86
C GLU A 208 11.32 -8.51 7.16
N SER A 209 10.01 -8.54 7.44
CA SER A 209 9.42 -9.23 8.59
C SER A 209 8.86 -10.61 8.24
N HIS A 210 9.10 -11.09 7.01
CA HIS A 210 8.64 -12.39 6.49
C HIS A 210 7.12 -12.57 6.47
N VAL A 211 6.37 -11.50 6.23
CA VAL A 211 4.91 -11.53 6.07
C VAL A 211 4.56 -11.19 4.62
N PRO A 212 3.66 -11.96 3.95
CA PRO A 212 3.18 -11.62 2.62
C PRO A 212 2.52 -10.24 2.63
N VAL A 213 2.58 -9.54 1.49
CA VAL A 213 2.08 -8.17 1.43
C VAL A 213 1.59 -7.77 0.04
N VAL A 214 0.48 -7.01 0.04
CA VAL A 214 -0.05 -6.36 -1.16
C VAL A 214 -0.21 -4.86 -0.90
N ALA A 215 0.32 -4.06 -1.81
CA ALA A 215 0.23 -2.60 -1.77
C ALA A 215 -0.78 -2.13 -2.82
N PHE A 216 -1.76 -1.32 -2.41
CA PHE A 216 -2.78 -0.75 -3.30
C PHE A 216 -2.60 0.75 -3.43
N SER A 217 -2.96 1.28 -4.60
CA SER A 217 -2.88 2.71 -4.92
C SER A 217 -4.05 3.05 -5.83
N THR A 218 -4.74 4.16 -5.54
CA THR A 218 -5.96 4.56 -6.24
C THR A 218 -5.76 5.90 -6.92
N ALA A 219 -6.18 6.03 -8.18
CA ALA A 219 -6.15 7.31 -8.87
C ALA A 219 -7.23 8.28 -8.36
N GLY A 220 -6.90 9.56 -8.29
CA GLY A 220 -7.84 10.65 -8.03
C GLY A 220 -8.36 11.29 -9.32
N TYR A 221 -8.97 12.47 -9.19
CA TYR A 221 -9.35 13.29 -10.35
C TYR A 221 -8.14 13.73 -11.18
N ASN A 222 -8.33 13.90 -12.49
CA ASN A 222 -7.25 14.28 -13.41
C ASN A 222 -6.67 15.68 -13.13
N ASP A 223 -7.44 16.55 -12.48
CA ASP A 223 -7.04 17.90 -12.09
C ASP A 223 -6.38 17.96 -10.69
N ASN A 224 -6.19 16.81 -10.05
CA ASN A 224 -5.68 16.67 -8.68
C ASN A 224 -6.52 17.39 -7.60
N SER A 225 -7.81 17.66 -7.86
CA SER A 225 -8.69 18.31 -6.89
C SER A 225 -9.02 17.44 -5.68
N GLY A 226 -8.88 16.12 -5.80
CA GLY A 226 -9.14 15.17 -4.71
C GLY A 226 -9.27 13.73 -5.18
N PHE A 227 -9.73 12.89 -4.26
CA PHE A 227 -9.90 11.46 -4.46
C PHE A 227 -11.37 11.08 -4.24
N PRO A 228 -12.08 10.64 -5.28
CA PRO A 228 -13.46 10.18 -5.14
C PRO A 228 -13.55 8.98 -4.19
N GLN A 229 -14.49 9.01 -3.24
CA GLN A 229 -14.75 7.86 -2.37
C GLN A 229 -15.12 6.61 -3.20
N GLU A 230 -15.85 6.78 -4.31
CA GLU A 230 -16.21 5.67 -5.21
C GLU A 230 -14.98 4.96 -5.82
N ASN A 231 -13.88 5.69 -6.05
CA ASN A 231 -12.66 5.06 -6.53
C ASN A 231 -12.03 4.20 -5.43
N TYR A 232 -12.02 4.67 -4.17
CA TYR A 232 -11.54 3.86 -3.05
C TYR A 232 -12.40 2.62 -2.84
N ALA A 233 -13.72 2.77 -2.80
CA ALA A 233 -14.64 1.64 -2.65
C ALA A 233 -14.43 0.58 -3.75
N ALA A 234 -14.29 1.01 -5.01
CA ALA A 234 -14.05 0.09 -6.12
C ALA A 234 -12.68 -0.60 -6.05
N THR A 235 -11.61 0.14 -5.70
CA THR A 235 -10.29 -0.47 -5.47
C THR A 235 -10.36 -1.51 -4.37
N SER A 236 -11.06 -1.22 -3.27
CA SER A 236 -11.19 -2.09 -2.11
C SER A 236 -11.98 -3.36 -2.40
N GLN A 237 -13.09 -3.26 -3.13
CA GLN A 237 -13.86 -4.44 -3.57
C GLN A 237 -13.04 -5.33 -4.49
N TRP A 238 -12.35 -4.73 -5.47
CA TRP A 238 -11.46 -5.48 -6.36
C TRP A 238 -10.28 -6.10 -5.61
N ALA A 239 -9.76 -5.42 -4.58
CA ALA A 239 -8.65 -5.90 -3.78
C ALA A 239 -9.00 -7.18 -3.01
N VAL A 240 -10.23 -7.30 -2.49
CA VAL A 240 -10.71 -8.54 -1.86
C VAL A 240 -10.61 -9.70 -2.85
N GLU A 241 -11.25 -9.58 -4.02
CA GLU A 241 -11.24 -10.61 -5.06
C GLU A 241 -9.81 -10.96 -5.50
N PHE A 242 -8.95 -9.94 -5.61
CA PHE A 242 -7.56 -10.12 -5.99
C PHE A 242 -6.75 -10.88 -4.92
N ILE A 243 -6.92 -10.54 -3.64
CA ILE A 243 -6.24 -11.22 -2.52
C ILE A 243 -6.71 -12.68 -2.42
N GLU A 244 -8.01 -12.94 -2.51
CA GLU A 244 -8.55 -14.31 -2.52
C GLU A 244 -8.00 -15.13 -3.70
N GLY A 245 -7.86 -14.50 -4.87
CA GLY A 245 -7.22 -15.09 -6.03
C GLY A 245 -5.75 -15.42 -5.80
N LEU A 246 -4.97 -14.50 -5.21
CA LEU A 246 -3.57 -14.75 -4.85
C LEU A 246 -3.43 -15.91 -3.86
N GLY A 247 -4.31 -15.99 -2.85
CA GLY A 247 -4.34 -17.11 -1.89
C GLY A 247 -4.61 -18.44 -2.58
N SER A 248 -5.63 -18.49 -3.45
CA SER A 248 -5.99 -19.72 -4.18
C SER A 248 -4.87 -20.28 -5.07
N GLU A 249 -3.96 -19.42 -5.53
CA GLU A 249 -2.78 -19.80 -6.32
C GLU A 249 -1.53 -20.04 -5.46
N GLY A 250 -1.65 -20.01 -4.13
CA GLY A 250 -0.55 -20.20 -3.17
C GLY A 250 0.46 -19.05 -3.15
N LEU A 251 0.11 -17.88 -3.70
CA LEU A 251 1.03 -16.74 -3.81
C LEU A 251 1.17 -15.97 -2.49
N LEU A 252 0.25 -16.18 -1.54
CA LEU A 252 0.32 -15.64 -0.18
C LEU A 252 1.08 -16.55 0.80
N ASP A 253 1.42 -17.79 0.41
CA ASP A 253 2.22 -18.72 1.25
C ASP A 253 3.72 -18.35 1.29
N GLN A 254 4.12 -17.33 0.53
CA GLN A 254 5.49 -16.88 0.41
C GLN A 254 5.62 -15.37 0.70
N HIS A 255 6.83 -14.96 1.06
CA HIS A 255 7.15 -13.59 1.45
C HIS A 255 8.43 -13.08 0.74
N GLU A 256 8.70 -13.58 -0.47
CA GLU A 256 9.86 -13.22 -1.29
C GLU A 256 9.60 -11.98 -2.16
N PHE A 257 8.34 -11.68 -2.47
CA PHE A 257 7.95 -10.51 -3.24
C PHE A 257 6.70 -9.82 -2.69
N ALA A 258 6.62 -8.52 -2.95
CA ALA A 258 5.41 -7.72 -2.73
C ALA A 258 4.72 -7.47 -4.07
N VAL A 259 3.39 -7.45 -4.06
CA VAL A 259 2.59 -7.04 -5.22
C VAL A 259 2.18 -5.58 -5.06
N SER A 260 2.46 -4.74 -6.05
CA SER A 260 2.00 -3.34 -6.09
C SER A 260 0.94 -3.18 -7.17
N VAL A 261 -0.25 -2.78 -6.75
CA VAL A 261 -1.44 -2.59 -7.58
C VAL A 261 -1.75 -1.10 -7.70
N ASN A 262 -2.02 -0.67 -8.92
CA ASN A 262 -2.49 0.68 -9.23
C ASN A 262 -3.86 0.60 -9.90
N TYR A 263 -4.89 1.10 -9.22
CA TYR A 263 -6.28 1.06 -9.69
C TYR A 263 -6.65 2.39 -10.37
N PRO A 264 -7.25 2.35 -11.57
CA PRO A 264 -7.53 3.54 -12.37
C PRO A 264 -8.64 4.40 -11.77
N ASN A 265 -8.74 5.64 -12.25
CA ASN A 265 -9.86 6.51 -11.92
C ASN A 265 -11.09 6.02 -12.69
N ILE A 266 -12.17 5.69 -11.98
CA ILE A 266 -13.44 5.24 -12.56
C ILE A 266 -14.54 6.31 -12.52
N SER A 267 -14.35 7.38 -11.74
CA SER A 267 -15.29 8.51 -11.63
C SER A 267 -15.45 9.29 -12.93
N GLU A 268 -14.40 9.34 -13.74
CA GLU A 268 -14.33 10.09 -14.99
C GLU A 268 -14.02 9.13 -16.15
N GLY A 269 -15.00 8.32 -16.55
CA GLY A 269 -14.81 7.34 -17.61
C GLY A 269 -16.10 6.80 -18.22
N THR A 270 -15.98 6.23 -19.42
CA THR A 270 -17.02 5.35 -19.99
C THR A 270 -16.58 3.91 -19.77
N PRO A 271 -17.46 2.96 -19.40
CA PRO A 271 -17.09 1.56 -19.29
C PRO A 271 -16.40 1.07 -20.56
N ALA A 272 -15.28 0.36 -20.41
CA ALA A 272 -14.69 -0.36 -21.54
C ALA A 272 -15.68 -1.44 -21.95
N GLY A 273 -16.33 -1.24 -23.11
CA GLY A 273 -17.38 -2.11 -23.63
C GLY A 273 -16.89 -3.48 -24.06
#